data_AF-A0A366L403-F1
#
_entry.id   AF-A0A366L403-F1
#
_cell.length_a   1.000
_cell.length_b   1.000
_cell.length_c   1.000
_cell.angle_alpha   90.00
_cell.angle_beta   90.00
_cell.angle_gamma   90.00
#
_symmetry.space_group_name_H-M   'P 1'
#
loop_
_entity.id
_entity.type
_entity.pdbx_description
1 polymer ?
#
loop_
_entity_poly.entity_id
_entity_poly.type
_entity_poly.pdbx_seq_one_letter_code
_entity_poly.pdbx_strand_id
1 'polypeptide(L)'
;MVQHGTGTGKKLKMSKMIKNIKNIPSAFLGLMLIFSVLSCKDNKWDMYEKKPEYLKEGSIFNLLSQKPEFSEFMGLVRKTGYDSVLRRTDLFTVLAVRNGAFGSIDTGSNTPELKKLIGMHILQSAIQQENMDGSRYVAVNGKHINFSKNTTAITANGIALEADKFKAVNGVVYILGGVIRPTKTLREVITSNSDFSIFDAYISSSYISTVDIPKNVITGYNANNQPVYQLPIIYKIASTYMDTVRLDDEKTVSTLFIPTNQVIKDVLSRLLTARANQNGLIVPKVYNTRRDTTIGYFFIPKNVKYAGDTAILMDYLFKNIITRSKAPILANGNNSFPNVTGGQFSIGSVQVGSITGAVASNGIYYTLNSITLPEKVYRKTFIFDPNLQHPTDPNQIVVNPNMTFTMGASPTTTAVPVGNATSGFPRHERGRQFNFTNVGGRIDFTLPLLTKGSYRVILQQVPLVTGTYLNASFGNVQLKQMINASTQFTLGGDPINHPFADVELGNITQPADGAATITLKCAGTGPLGNANFGLIMCNIKFVPI
;
A
#
# COMPACT_ATOMS: atom_id res chain seq x y z
N MET A 1 -9.98 54.93 -19.64
CA MET A 1 -11.18 55.76 -19.43
C MET A 1 -11.15 56.31 -18.02
N VAL A 2 -11.10 57.64 -17.95
CA VAL A 2 -11.29 58.54 -16.81
C VAL A 2 -10.20 58.57 -15.73
N GLN A 3 -9.32 59.57 -15.91
CA GLN A 3 -8.55 60.28 -14.89
C GLN A 3 -9.48 61.17 -14.04
N HIS A 4 -9.07 61.51 -12.82
CA HIS A 4 -9.05 62.85 -12.18
C HIS A 4 -8.73 62.63 -10.68
N GLY A 5 -7.89 63.38 -9.96
CA GLY A 5 -7.05 64.54 -10.23
C GLY A 5 -6.44 65.01 -8.89
N THR A 6 -5.19 65.48 -8.92
CA THR A 6 -4.57 66.65 -8.22
C THR A 6 -5.19 67.10 -6.87
N GLY A 7 -4.48 67.39 -5.78
CA GLY A 7 -3.23 68.12 -5.62
C GLY A 7 -3.35 69.10 -4.42
N THR A 8 -2.38 69.03 -3.51
CA THR A 8 -1.84 70.09 -2.61
C THR A 8 -2.72 71.23 -2.05
N GLY A 9 -2.88 71.23 -0.71
CA GLY A 9 -2.52 72.30 0.24
C GLY A 9 -3.14 73.71 0.15
N LYS A 10 -3.82 74.15 1.23
CA LYS A 10 -3.81 75.56 1.70
C LYS A 10 -4.22 75.71 3.17
N LYS A 11 -3.48 76.58 3.87
CA LYS A 11 -3.58 76.99 5.29
C LYS A 11 -4.72 78.00 5.57
N LEU A 12 -4.91 78.28 6.88
CA LEU A 12 -5.58 79.41 7.57
C LEU A 12 -7.11 79.26 7.75
N LYS A 13 -7.76 79.65 8.86
CA LYS A 13 -7.40 80.51 10.00
C LYS A 13 -8.37 80.22 11.16
N MET A 14 -7.83 80.04 12.36
CA MET A 14 -8.57 79.89 13.61
C MET A 14 -8.92 81.29 14.14
N SER A 15 -10.13 81.79 13.86
CA SER A 15 -10.66 83.00 14.50
C SER A 15 -12.17 83.10 14.32
N LYS A 16 -12.91 82.56 15.29
CA LYS A 16 -14.26 82.98 15.75
C LYS A 16 -14.88 81.87 16.58
N MET A 17 -14.45 81.73 17.83
CA MET A 17 -15.25 81.09 18.89
C MET A 17 -14.71 81.50 20.26
N ILE A 18 -14.52 82.82 20.47
CA ILE A 18 -14.30 83.39 21.80
C ILE A 18 -15.35 84.47 21.99
N LYS A 19 -16.53 84.05 22.45
CA LYS A 19 -17.55 84.87 23.12
C LYS A 19 -18.67 83.91 23.55
N ASN A 20 -18.45 83.20 24.66
CA ASN A 20 -19.47 82.75 25.63
C ASN A 20 -18.94 81.67 26.58
N ILE A 21 -17.89 81.97 27.36
CA ILE A 21 -17.59 81.20 28.59
C ILE A 21 -17.31 82.22 29.69
N LYS A 22 -18.33 82.97 30.09
CA LYS A 22 -18.38 83.62 31.39
C LYS A 22 -19.47 82.88 32.17
N ASN A 23 -19.10 82.36 33.34
CA ASN A 23 -19.93 81.72 34.36
C ASN A 23 -19.96 80.18 34.32
N ILE A 24 -18.86 79.56 34.76
CA ILE A 24 -18.91 78.23 35.39
C ILE A 24 -18.65 78.47 36.89
N PRO A 25 -19.57 78.10 37.80
CA PRO A 25 -19.45 78.41 39.21
C PRO A 25 -18.33 77.57 39.86
N SER A 26 -17.67 78.17 40.84
CA SER A 26 -16.47 77.71 41.58
C SER A 26 -16.61 76.37 42.31
N ALA A 27 -17.79 75.74 42.27
CA ALA A 27 -18.04 74.40 42.82
C ALA A 27 -17.52 73.27 41.92
N PHE A 28 -17.35 73.51 40.61
CA PHE A 28 -16.90 72.48 39.66
C PHE A 28 -15.39 72.21 39.74
N LEU A 29 -14.60 73.19 40.18
CA LEU A 29 -13.14 73.08 40.29
C LEU A 29 -12.71 72.34 41.58
N GLY A 30 -13.50 72.45 42.66
CA GLY A 30 -13.28 71.72 43.91
C GLY A 30 -13.62 70.23 43.80
N LEU A 31 -14.67 69.88 43.05
CA LEU A 31 -15.08 68.48 42.85
C LEU A 31 -14.06 67.69 42.01
N MET A 32 -13.35 68.35 41.09
CA MET A 32 -12.33 67.70 40.26
C MET A 32 -10.99 67.46 41.02
N LEU A 33 -10.69 68.27 42.04
CA LEU A 33 -9.53 68.07 42.92
C LEU A 33 -9.77 66.97 43.98
N ILE A 34 -11.02 66.73 44.39
CA ILE A 34 -11.37 65.66 45.33
C ILE A 34 -11.36 64.28 44.62
N PHE A 35 -11.62 64.24 43.31
CA PHE A 35 -11.51 63.01 42.52
C PHE A 35 -10.08 62.55 42.21
N SER A 36 -9.06 63.38 42.45
CA SER A 36 -7.65 63.03 42.21
C SER A 36 -6.95 62.38 43.42
N VAL A 37 -7.56 62.41 44.61
CA VAL A 37 -7.00 61.81 45.84
C VAL A 37 -7.68 60.49 46.28
N LEU A 38 -8.69 60.02 45.55
CA LEU A 38 -9.28 58.67 45.73
C LEU A 38 -8.86 57.67 44.64
N SER A 39 -7.91 58.02 43.78
CA SER A 39 -7.24 57.06 42.89
C SER A 39 -6.05 56.40 43.60
N CYS A 40 -6.33 55.78 44.74
CA CYS A 40 -5.53 54.69 45.28
C CYS A 40 -6.33 53.41 45.06
N LYS A 41 -6.21 52.83 43.87
CA LYS A 41 -6.56 51.42 43.64
C LYS A 41 -5.65 50.84 42.56
N ASP A 42 -4.65 50.12 43.06
CA ASP A 42 -3.79 49.12 42.43
C ASP A 42 -3.22 49.44 41.05
N ASN A 43 -1.92 49.68 41.06
CA ASN A 43 -1.05 49.79 39.90
C ASN A 43 -1.08 48.46 39.11
N LYS A 44 -2.00 48.32 38.16
CA LYS A 44 -2.07 47.18 37.22
C LYS A 44 -0.85 47.07 36.29
N TRP A 45 0.13 47.95 36.43
CA TRP A 45 1.40 47.94 35.69
C TRP A 45 2.49 47.10 36.42
N ASP A 46 2.34 46.81 37.71
CA ASP A 46 3.25 45.94 38.48
C ASP A 46 3.15 44.44 38.09
N MET A 47 2.23 44.11 37.19
CA MET A 47 2.01 42.74 36.69
C MET A 47 3.06 42.29 35.66
N TYR A 48 3.86 43.22 35.12
CA TYR A 48 4.88 42.92 34.11
C TYR A 48 6.30 42.79 34.68
N GLU A 49 6.51 43.12 35.95
CA GLU A 49 7.85 43.10 36.57
C GLU A 49 8.13 41.79 37.33
N LYS A 50 7.08 41.06 37.73
CA LYS A 50 7.21 39.71 38.28
C LYS A 50 7.40 38.69 37.14
N LYS A 51 8.64 38.57 36.65
CA LYS A 51 9.05 37.42 35.83
C LYS A 51 8.61 36.14 36.54
N PRO A 52 7.82 35.26 35.90
CA PRO A 52 7.35 34.05 36.55
C PRO A 52 8.54 33.19 36.99
N GLU A 53 8.41 32.57 38.16
CA GLU A 53 9.50 31.93 38.90
C GLU A 53 10.29 30.91 38.08
N TYR A 54 9.60 30.16 37.21
CA TYR A 54 10.21 29.18 36.31
C TYR A 54 11.24 29.76 35.33
N LEU A 55 11.22 31.07 35.04
CA LEU A 55 12.25 31.71 34.22
C LEU A 55 13.62 31.75 34.93
N LYS A 56 13.64 31.64 36.26
CA LYS A 56 14.86 31.56 37.07
C LYS A 56 15.39 30.12 37.18
N GLU A 57 14.53 29.13 37.00
CA GLU A 57 14.84 27.70 37.19
C GLU A 57 15.60 27.06 35.99
N GLY A 58 15.72 27.78 34.87
CA GLY A 58 16.51 27.35 33.70
C GLY A 58 15.75 26.41 32.76
N SER A 59 16.50 25.70 31.90
CA SER A 59 15.92 24.74 30.93
C SER A 59 15.51 23.44 31.62
N ILE A 60 14.62 22.67 30.98
CA ILE A 60 14.17 21.36 31.45
C ILE A 60 15.38 20.45 31.75
N PHE A 61 16.38 20.46 30.87
CA PHE A 61 17.60 19.66 31.05
C PHE A 61 18.36 20.04 32.33
N ASN A 62 18.49 21.34 32.63
CA ASN A 62 19.17 21.82 33.83
C ASN A 62 18.37 21.47 35.08
N LEU A 63 17.06 21.71 35.06
CA LEU A 63 16.15 21.44 36.18
C LEU A 63 16.15 19.97 36.57
N LEU A 64 16.02 19.06 35.58
CA LEU A 64 16.04 17.62 35.85
C LEU A 64 17.42 17.11 36.25
N SER A 65 18.50 17.73 35.76
CA SER A 65 19.86 17.33 36.14
C SER A 65 20.22 17.71 37.58
N GLN A 66 19.55 18.71 38.17
CA GLN A 66 19.77 19.14 39.56
C GLN A 66 19.01 18.29 40.58
N LYS A 67 18.08 17.44 40.12
CA LYS A 67 17.17 16.66 40.95
C LYS A 67 17.63 15.20 41.04
N PRO A 68 18.17 14.75 42.20
CA PRO A 68 18.74 13.40 42.34
C PRO A 68 17.76 12.27 42.01
N GLU A 69 16.46 12.50 42.23
CA GLU A 69 15.38 11.55 41.98
C GLU A 69 15.13 11.23 40.49
N PHE A 70 15.71 12.00 39.57
CA PHE A 70 15.66 11.78 38.11
C PHE A 70 17.02 11.41 37.50
N SER A 71 18.04 11.15 38.32
CA SER A 71 19.40 10.88 37.84
C SER A 71 19.49 9.68 36.89
N GLU A 72 18.71 8.62 37.13
CA GLU A 72 18.63 7.47 36.24
C GLU A 72 18.06 7.86 34.88
N PHE A 73 16.89 8.53 34.86
CA PHE A 73 16.25 9.01 33.63
C PHE A 73 17.17 9.94 32.84
N MET A 74 17.82 10.90 33.50
CA MET A 74 18.75 11.84 32.85
C MET A 74 20.01 11.15 32.32
N GLY A 75 20.47 10.09 32.99
CA GLY A 75 21.52 9.21 32.48
C GLY A 75 21.13 8.56 31.15
N LEU A 76 19.89 8.05 31.07
CA LEU A 76 19.35 7.44 29.84
C LEU A 76 19.10 8.46 28.72
N VAL A 77 18.64 9.67 29.05
CA VAL A 77 18.48 10.78 28.10
C VAL A 77 19.83 11.13 27.44
N ARG A 78 20.91 11.21 28.21
CA ARG A 78 22.27 11.43 27.66
C ARG A 78 22.74 10.23 26.85
N LYS A 79 22.58 9.02 27.37
CA LYS A 79 23.00 7.77 26.70
C LYS A 79 22.36 7.60 25.32
N THR A 80 21.09 7.97 25.18
CA THR A 80 20.32 7.89 23.93
C THR A 80 20.49 9.10 23.01
N GLY A 81 21.20 10.15 23.46
CA GLY A 81 21.48 11.38 22.73
C GLY A 81 20.35 12.41 22.69
N TYR A 82 19.28 12.21 23.47
CA TYR A 82 18.16 13.18 23.55
C TYR A 82 18.47 14.39 24.42
N ASP A 83 19.60 14.41 25.12
CA ASP A 83 20.11 15.61 25.77
C ASP A 83 20.35 16.75 24.77
N SER A 84 20.85 16.43 23.57
CA SER A 84 20.99 17.39 22.47
C SER A 84 19.64 17.98 22.04
N VAL A 85 18.56 17.20 22.10
CA VAL A 85 17.20 17.64 21.78
C VAL A 85 16.68 18.59 22.86
N LEU A 86 16.79 18.21 24.14
CA LEU A 86 16.28 19.02 25.26
C LEU A 86 17.07 20.31 25.51
N ARG A 87 18.28 20.44 24.93
CA ARG A 87 19.09 21.67 24.97
C ARG A 87 18.70 22.68 23.89
N ARG A 88 17.85 22.31 22.93
CA ARG A 88 17.33 23.24 21.92
C ARG A 88 16.40 24.29 22.56
N THR A 89 16.20 25.39 21.84
CA THR A 89 15.32 26.50 22.24
C THR A 89 13.84 26.25 21.94
N ASP A 90 13.48 25.09 21.41
CA ASP A 90 12.07 24.73 21.18
C ASP A 90 11.33 24.47 22.49
N LEU A 91 10.00 24.48 22.42
CA LEU A 91 9.13 24.12 23.53
C LEU A 91 8.93 22.61 23.63
N PHE A 92 9.09 22.06 24.82
CA PHE A 92 8.94 20.63 25.09
C PHE A 92 7.96 20.33 26.23
N THR A 93 7.43 19.11 26.20
CA THR A 93 6.83 18.46 27.36
C THR A 93 7.65 17.21 27.66
N VAL A 94 8.20 17.10 28.86
CA VAL A 94 8.93 15.90 29.30
C VAL A 94 8.09 15.14 30.31
N LEU A 95 7.88 13.86 30.05
CA LEU A 95 7.24 12.93 30.96
C LEU A 95 8.34 12.23 31.76
N ALA A 96 8.79 12.87 32.83
CA ALA A 96 9.90 12.38 33.65
C ALA A 96 9.47 11.18 34.50
N VAL A 97 10.40 10.25 34.73
CA VAL A 97 10.17 9.05 35.54
C VAL A 97 11.23 9.01 36.64
N ARG A 98 10.82 8.77 37.90
CA ARG A 98 11.75 8.68 39.03
C ARG A 98 12.63 7.43 38.96
N ASN A 99 13.75 7.48 39.66
CA ASN A 99 14.67 6.35 39.81
C ASN A 99 13.95 5.08 40.29
N GLY A 100 14.40 3.91 39.83
CA GLY A 100 13.86 2.60 40.19
C GLY A 100 12.75 2.11 39.25
N ALA A 101 12.16 2.99 38.44
CA ALA A 101 11.10 2.61 37.50
C ALA A 101 11.60 1.79 36.28
N PHE A 102 12.91 1.80 36.01
CA PHE A 102 13.51 1.10 34.87
C PHE A 102 14.01 -0.32 35.18
N GLY A 103 13.80 -0.84 36.40
CA GLY A 103 14.41 -2.10 36.86
C GLY A 103 14.10 -3.37 36.02
N SER A 104 13.10 -3.33 35.14
CA SER A 104 12.74 -4.43 34.22
C SER A 104 13.14 -4.16 32.75
N ILE A 105 13.99 -3.18 32.51
CA ILE A 105 14.43 -2.73 31.18
C ILE A 105 15.96 -2.85 31.14
N ASP A 106 16.50 -3.43 30.06
CA ASP A 106 17.94 -3.38 29.83
C ASP A 106 18.37 -1.95 29.51
N THR A 107 18.99 -1.31 30.49
CA THR A 107 19.55 0.03 30.39
C THR A 107 21.07 0.01 30.18
N GLY A 108 21.69 -1.18 30.15
CA GLY A 108 23.14 -1.36 30.04
C GLY A 108 23.68 -0.90 28.69
N SER A 109 22.98 -1.23 27.60
CA SER A 109 23.38 -0.93 26.22
C SER A 109 22.54 0.19 25.59
N ASN A 110 23.15 1.01 24.72
CA ASN A 110 22.43 2.00 23.91
C ASN A 110 21.78 1.34 22.68
N THR A 111 20.67 0.63 22.89
CA THR A 111 19.94 -0.07 21.84
C THR A 111 18.93 0.84 21.12
N PRO A 112 18.55 0.53 19.87
CA PRO A 112 17.44 1.22 19.20
C PRO A 112 16.14 1.19 20.01
N GLU A 113 15.87 0.10 20.73
CA GLU A 113 14.71 -0.08 21.61
C GLU A 113 14.76 0.87 22.79
N LEU A 114 15.93 1.01 23.45
CA LEU A 114 16.12 1.97 24.54
C LEU A 114 15.91 3.41 24.04
N LYS A 115 16.45 3.74 22.86
CA LYS A 115 16.25 5.06 22.24
C LYS A 115 14.78 5.31 21.88
N LYS A 116 14.04 4.31 21.39
CA LYS A 116 12.60 4.43 21.18
C LYS A 116 11.86 4.64 22.50
N LEU A 117 12.24 3.95 23.57
CA LEU A 117 11.60 4.05 24.88
C LEU A 117 11.79 5.42 25.52
N ILE A 118 13.03 5.94 25.58
CA ILE A 118 13.29 7.27 26.15
C ILE A 118 12.65 8.37 25.30
N GLY A 119 12.69 8.24 23.97
CA GLY A 119 12.04 9.20 23.08
C GLY A 119 10.52 9.23 23.21
N MET A 120 9.89 8.23 23.81
CA MET A 120 8.46 8.23 24.11
C MET A 120 8.07 9.21 25.23
N HIS A 121 9.05 9.61 26.04
CA HIS A 121 8.87 10.48 27.21
C HIS A 121 9.13 11.96 26.89
N ILE A 122 9.34 12.32 25.62
CA ILE A 122 9.65 13.69 25.20
C ILE A 122 8.72 14.05 24.05
N LEU A 123 7.98 15.15 24.19
CA LEU A 123 7.08 15.69 23.16
C LEU A 123 7.57 17.08 22.75
N GLN A 124 7.57 17.37 21.45
CA GLN A 124 8.05 18.63 20.89
C GLN A 124 6.95 19.70 20.87
N SER A 125 6.31 19.90 22.01
CA SER A 125 5.35 20.98 22.26
C SER A 125 5.19 21.15 23.78
N ALA A 126 4.99 22.38 24.26
CA ALA A 126 4.59 22.63 25.65
C ALA A 126 3.08 22.44 25.81
N ILE A 127 2.69 21.29 26.34
CA ILE A 127 1.29 20.87 26.46
C ILE A 127 0.82 21.21 27.87
N GLN A 128 -0.23 22.02 27.95
CA GLN A 128 -0.85 22.34 29.23
C GLN A 128 -1.78 21.21 29.67
N GLN A 129 -1.89 21.01 30.98
CA GLN A 129 -2.63 19.90 31.57
C GLN A 129 -4.12 19.91 31.19
N GLU A 130 -4.71 21.10 31.05
CA GLU A 130 -6.08 21.30 30.55
C GLU A 130 -6.31 20.80 29.11
N ASN A 131 -5.26 20.75 28.29
CA ASN A 131 -5.32 20.31 26.89
C ASN A 131 -4.91 18.84 26.71
N MET A 132 -4.75 18.10 27.82
CA MET A 132 -4.34 16.69 27.78
C MET A 132 -5.53 15.74 27.70
N ASP A 133 -6.66 16.03 28.33
CA ASP A 133 -7.76 15.07 28.35
C ASP A 133 -8.36 14.81 26.95
N GLY A 134 -8.53 13.54 26.60
CA GLY A 134 -9.00 13.10 25.28
C GLY A 134 -8.05 13.38 24.11
N SER A 135 -6.81 13.80 24.38
CA SER A 135 -5.86 14.25 23.37
C SER A 135 -4.84 13.17 22.98
N ARG A 136 -4.22 13.35 21.81
CA ARG A 136 -3.17 12.47 21.29
C ARG A 136 -2.04 13.30 20.69
N TYR A 137 -0.82 13.11 21.20
CA TYR A 137 0.35 13.85 20.77
C TYR A 137 1.47 12.91 20.30
N VAL A 138 2.29 13.38 19.35
CA VAL A 138 3.43 12.64 18.82
C VAL A 138 4.66 12.92 19.69
N ALA A 139 5.28 11.87 20.21
CA ALA A 139 6.55 11.95 20.91
C ALA A 139 7.74 11.96 19.91
N VAL A 140 8.93 12.33 20.36
CA VAL A 140 10.10 12.48 19.47
C VAL A 140 10.56 11.18 18.81
N ASN A 141 10.16 10.03 19.34
CA ASN A 141 10.37 8.73 18.71
C ASN A 141 9.38 8.42 17.55
N GLY A 142 8.46 9.34 17.25
CA GLY A 142 7.41 9.18 16.23
C GLY A 142 6.17 8.43 16.70
N LYS A 143 6.17 7.92 17.94
CA LYS A 143 5.03 7.20 18.55
C LYS A 143 4.05 8.17 19.19
N HIS A 144 2.78 7.76 19.29
CA HIS A 144 1.76 8.59 19.90
C HIS A 144 1.59 8.29 21.41
N ILE A 145 1.45 9.36 22.19
CA ILE A 145 0.96 9.33 23.56
C ILE A 145 -0.51 9.71 23.55
N ASN A 146 -1.36 8.82 24.05
CA ASN A 146 -2.76 9.06 24.31
C ASN A 146 -2.88 9.55 25.75
N PHE A 147 -3.42 10.75 25.93
CA PHE A 147 -3.75 11.28 27.23
C PHE A 147 -5.24 11.14 27.49
N SER A 148 -5.60 10.69 28.68
CA SER A 148 -6.99 10.57 29.10
C SER A 148 -7.12 10.79 30.60
N LYS A 149 -8.23 11.39 31.02
CA LYS A 149 -8.56 11.57 32.43
C LYS A 149 -9.37 10.38 32.93
N ASN A 150 -8.89 9.75 34.00
CA ASN A 150 -9.70 8.82 34.79
C ASN A 150 -10.35 9.57 35.97
N THR A 151 -10.98 8.87 36.91
CA THR A 151 -11.66 9.49 38.05
C THR A 151 -10.75 10.32 38.95
N THR A 152 -9.43 10.09 38.95
CA THR A 152 -8.49 10.69 39.92
C THR A 152 -7.35 11.50 39.30
N ALA A 153 -6.88 11.15 38.09
CA ALA A 153 -5.73 11.78 37.45
C ALA A 153 -5.79 11.70 35.92
N ILE A 154 -4.96 12.53 35.27
CA ILE A 154 -4.65 12.35 33.85
C ILE A 154 -3.67 11.19 33.73
N THR A 155 -3.83 10.37 32.70
CA THR A 155 -2.93 9.26 32.37
C THR A 155 -2.32 9.47 30.99
N ALA A 156 -1.08 9.04 30.81
CA ALA A 156 -0.39 8.94 29.54
C ALA A 156 -0.22 7.46 29.19
N ASN A 157 -0.91 6.98 28.14
CA ASN A 157 -0.97 5.56 27.78
C ASN A 157 -1.33 4.63 28.96
N GLY A 158 -2.21 5.09 29.85
CA GLY A 158 -2.66 4.35 31.02
C GLY A 158 -1.78 4.50 32.27
N ILE A 159 -0.64 5.21 32.19
CA ILE A 159 0.22 5.52 33.33
C ILE A 159 -0.19 6.87 33.92
N ALA A 160 -0.51 6.91 35.20
CA ALA A 160 -0.94 8.14 35.88
C ALA A 160 0.17 9.20 35.93
N LEU A 161 -0.21 10.44 35.63
CA LEU A 161 0.57 11.61 35.96
C LEU A 161 0.44 11.86 37.46
N GLU A 162 1.53 12.23 38.08
CA GLU A 162 1.56 12.66 39.46
C GLU A 162 1.11 14.12 39.60
N ALA A 163 0.83 14.53 40.84
CA ALA A 163 0.43 15.90 41.15
C ALA A 163 1.57 16.90 40.86
N ASP A 164 2.82 16.46 41.07
CA ASP A 164 4.01 17.27 40.89
C ASP A 164 4.29 17.53 39.40
N LYS A 165 4.57 18.80 39.08
CA LYS A 165 5.01 19.24 37.75
C LYS A 165 5.97 20.41 37.87
N PHE A 166 6.85 20.55 36.88
CA PHE A 166 7.82 21.65 36.81
C PHE A 166 7.57 22.46 35.55
N LYS A 167 7.70 23.78 35.65
CA LYS A 167 7.79 24.66 34.48
C LYS A 167 9.25 25.04 34.29
N ALA A 168 9.66 25.23 33.04
CA ALA A 168 11.01 25.60 32.67
C ALA A 168 10.96 26.60 31.51
N VAL A 169 12.08 27.26 31.22
CA VAL A 169 12.13 28.27 30.13
C VAL A 169 11.79 27.68 28.76
N ASN A 170 12.07 26.40 28.54
CA ASN A 170 11.82 25.69 27.28
C ASN A 170 10.73 24.61 27.40
N GLY A 171 9.80 24.74 28.37
CA GLY A 171 8.58 23.94 28.41
C GLY A 171 8.13 23.48 29.80
N VAL A 172 7.58 22.27 29.87
CA VAL A 172 6.95 21.72 31.09
C VAL A 172 7.39 20.28 31.31
N VAL A 173 7.50 19.89 32.58
CA VAL A 173 7.77 18.52 33.00
C VAL A 173 6.60 18.00 33.81
N TYR A 174 6.09 16.83 33.44
CA TYR A 174 5.15 16.05 34.24
C TYR A 174 5.85 14.79 34.74
N ILE A 175 5.56 14.38 35.97
CA ILE A 175 6.11 13.16 36.53
C ILE A 175 5.12 12.02 36.30
N LEU A 176 5.62 10.86 35.89
CA LEU A 176 4.85 9.64 35.72
C LEU A 176 5.18 8.62 36.80
N GLY A 177 4.14 7.90 37.24
CA GLY A 177 4.29 6.76 38.14
C GLY A 177 4.96 5.52 37.52
N GLY A 178 5.41 5.59 36.26
CA GLY A 178 6.06 4.47 35.58
C GLY A 178 6.54 4.81 34.17
N VAL A 179 7.22 3.85 33.54
CA VAL A 179 7.82 3.99 32.21
C VAL A 179 6.80 3.67 31.11
N ILE A 180 6.61 4.59 30.16
CA ILE A 180 5.78 4.34 28.97
C ILE A 180 6.56 3.43 28.00
N ARG A 181 5.98 2.27 27.68
CA ARG A 181 6.55 1.32 26.71
C ARG A 181 6.00 1.60 25.30
N PRO A 182 6.86 1.70 24.27
CA PRO A 182 6.41 1.80 22.88
C PRO A 182 5.63 0.56 22.45
N THR A 183 4.38 0.77 22.04
CA THR A 183 3.60 -0.28 21.38
C THR A 183 4.06 -0.40 19.93
N LYS A 184 4.19 -1.65 19.45
CA LYS A 184 4.56 -1.95 18.06
C LYS A 184 3.44 -1.47 17.11
N THR A 185 3.81 -0.92 15.95
CA THR A 185 2.86 -0.77 14.83
C THR A 185 2.46 -2.15 14.29
N LEU A 186 1.39 -2.22 13.52
CA LEU A 186 1.01 -3.44 12.79
C LEU A 186 2.16 -3.95 11.91
N ARG A 187 2.93 -3.04 11.28
CA ARG A 187 4.14 -3.42 10.53
C ARG A 187 5.22 -4.03 11.42
N GLU A 188 5.50 -3.42 12.58
CA GLU A 188 6.47 -3.93 13.56
C GLU A 188 6.02 -5.28 14.17
N VAL A 189 4.72 -5.52 14.32
CA VAL A 189 4.17 -6.83 14.73
C VAL A 189 4.52 -7.90 13.69
N ILE A 190 4.36 -7.61 12.41
CA ILE A 190 4.69 -8.54 11.31
C ILE A 190 6.19 -8.83 11.26
N THR A 191 7.04 -7.80 11.34
CA THR A 191 8.50 -7.98 11.20
C THR A 191 9.13 -8.67 12.40
N SER A 192 8.56 -8.51 13.60
CA SER A 192 9.14 -9.05 14.83
C SER A 192 8.67 -10.46 15.19
N ASN A 193 7.76 -11.05 14.42
CA ASN A 193 7.26 -12.40 14.65
C ASN A 193 7.62 -13.32 13.47
N SER A 194 8.42 -14.35 13.73
CA SER A 194 8.86 -15.33 12.73
C SER A 194 7.72 -16.10 12.09
N ASP A 195 6.59 -16.27 12.79
CA ASP A 195 5.40 -16.94 12.24
C ASP A 195 4.68 -16.11 11.18
N PHE A 196 5.06 -14.84 10.99
CA PHE A 196 4.51 -13.96 9.95
C PHE A 196 5.52 -13.69 8.82
N SER A 197 6.63 -14.43 8.76
CA SER A 197 7.71 -14.18 7.81
C SER A 197 7.30 -14.28 6.33
N ILE A 198 6.30 -15.08 5.96
CA ILE A 198 5.77 -15.10 4.58
C ILE A 198 5.08 -13.76 4.25
N PHE A 199 4.30 -13.21 5.20
CA PHE A 199 3.67 -11.91 5.00
C PHE A 199 4.70 -10.79 5.00
N ASP A 200 5.71 -10.88 5.88
CA ASP A 200 6.83 -9.94 5.91
C ASP A 200 7.61 -9.91 4.58
N ALA A 201 7.93 -11.08 4.04
CA ALA A 201 8.58 -11.22 2.74
C ALA A 201 7.71 -10.68 1.60
N TYR A 202 6.39 -10.91 1.64
CA TYR A 202 5.46 -10.36 0.68
C TYR A 202 5.46 -8.83 0.70
N ILE A 203 5.39 -8.21 1.88
CA ILE A 203 5.47 -6.74 2.03
C ILE A 203 6.81 -6.24 1.50
N SER A 204 7.91 -6.91 1.85
CA SER A 204 9.25 -6.54 1.39
C SER A 204 9.36 -6.61 -0.14
N SER A 205 8.77 -7.63 -0.76
CA SER A 205 8.73 -7.78 -2.22
C SER A 205 7.85 -6.77 -2.95
N SER A 206 7.01 -6.03 -2.22
CA SER A 206 6.15 -4.98 -2.80
C SER A 206 6.85 -3.65 -2.99
N TYR A 207 8.02 -3.47 -2.37
CA TYR A 207 8.82 -2.26 -2.52
C TYR A 207 9.57 -2.25 -3.85
N ILE A 208 9.50 -1.12 -4.53
CA ILE A 208 10.27 -0.81 -5.73
C ILE A 208 11.22 0.35 -5.44
N SER A 209 12.42 0.29 -6.03
CA SER A 209 13.39 1.37 -5.98
C SER A 209 13.36 2.11 -7.32
N THR A 210 13.07 3.41 -7.28
CA THR A 210 13.04 4.29 -8.45
C THR A 210 13.94 5.49 -8.23
N VAL A 211 14.42 6.15 -9.29
CA VAL A 211 15.25 7.35 -9.13
C VAL A 211 14.45 8.48 -8.48
N ASP A 212 14.97 9.10 -7.42
CA ASP A 212 14.35 10.25 -6.76
C ASP A 212 14.63 11.52 -7.57
N ILE A 213 13.88 11.73 -8.65
CA ILE A 213 14.13 12.82 -9.64
C ILE A 213 14.42 14.17 -8.95
N PRO A 214 13.63 14.65 -7.96
CA PRO A 214 13.89 15.93 -7.28
C PRO A 214 15.22 16.04 -6.53
N LYS A 215 15.83 14.91 -6.13
CA LYS A 215 17.10 14.89 -5.39
C LYS A 215 18.31 14.59 -6.27
N ASN A 216 18.11 14.30 -7.55
CA ASN A 216 19.18 14.03 -8.49
C ASN A 216 19.36 15.20 -9.45
N VAL A 217 20.61 15.41 -9.87
CA VAL A 217 20.96 16.42 -10.88
C VAL A 217 21.06 15.72 -12.24
N ILE A 218 20.33 16.24 -13.23
CA ILE A 218 20.42 15.77 -14.62
C ILE A 218 21.64 16.42 -15.28
N THR A 219 22.60 15.62 -15.75
CA THR A 219 23.82 16.09 -16.43
C THR A 219 23.69 16.13 -17.95
N GLY A 220 22.67 15.49 -18.50
CA GLY A 220 22.39 15.45 -19.93
C GLY A 220 21.30 14.43 -20.26
N TYR A 221 21.11 14.16 -21.55
CA TYR A 221 20.21 13.12 -22.06
C TYR A 221 20.99 12.14 -22.94
N ASN A 222 20.68 10.85 -22.83
CA ASN A 222 21.30 9.82 -23.66
C ASN A 222 20.67 9.79 -25.08
N ALA A 223 21.19 8.93 -25.96
CA ALA A 223 20.71 8.79 -27.34
C ALA A 223 19.22 8.39 -27.46
N ASN A 224 18.62 7.84 -26.41
CA ASN A 224 17.20 7.47 -26.33
C ASN A 224 16.35 8.56 -25.65
N ASN A 225 16.89 9.78 -25.50
CA ASN A 225 16.27 10.91 -24.81
C ASN A 225 15.90 10.65 -23.34
N GLN A 226 16.62 9.75 -22.67
CA GLN A 226 16.47 9.49 -21.23
C GLN A 226 17.47 10.33 -20.42
N PRO A 227 17.07 10.90 -19.27
CA PRO A 227 17.95 11.73 -18.46
C PRO A 227 19.12 10.91 -17.89
N VAL A 228 20.33 11.47 -17.99
CA VAL A 228 21.56 10.97 -17.36
C VAL A 228 21.76 11.75 -16.06
N TYR A 229 21.97 11.04 -14.96
CA TYR A 229 22.10 11.64 -13.62
C TYR A 229 23.55 11.67 -13.13
N GLN A 230 23.90 12.69 -12.35
CA GLN A 230 25.18 12.75 -11.66
C GLN A 230 25.30 11.62 -10.62
N LEU A 231 26.45 10.93 -10.59
CA LEU A 231 26.72 9.89 -9.60
C LEU A 231 27.16 10.50 -8.26
N PRO A 232 26.76 9.92 -7.11
CA PRO A 232 25.90 8.74 -6.96
C PRO A 232 24.41 9.06 -7.14
N ILE A 233 23.67 8.18 -7.84
CA ILE A 233 22.22 8.32 -8.03
C ILE A 233 21.51 8.03 -6.72
N ILE A 234 20.63 8.96 -6.32
CA ILE A 234 19.77 8.82 -5.15
C ILE A 234 18.47 8.15 -5.58
N TYR A 235 18.14 7.03 -4.92
CA TYR A 235 16.90 6.30 -5.18
C TYR A 235 15.87 6.54 -4.10
N LYS A 236 14.60 6.60 -4.50
CA LYS A 236 13.42 6.55 -3.64
C LYS A 236 12.89 5.12 -3.59
N ILE A 237 12.60 4.64 -2.40
CA ILE A 237 11.91 3.36 -2.19
C ILE A 237 10.42 3.66 -1.97
N ALA A 238 9.54 2.97 -2.69
CA ALA A 238 8.09 3.14 -2.58
C ALA A 238 7.37 1.80 -2.74
N SER A 239 6.15 1.69 -2.18
CA SER A 239 5.30 0.51 -2.37
C SER A 239 3.85 0.96 -2.44
N THR A 240 3.20 0.75 -3.58
CA THR A 240 1.76 1.01 -3.75
C THR A 240 0.93 0.19 -2.76
N TYR A 241 1.40 -1.01 -2.40
CA TYR A 241 0.74 -1.82 -1.37
C TYR A 241 0.79 -1.10 -0.02
N MET A 242 1.98 -0.69 0.44
CA MET A 242 2.13 0.02 1.73
C MET A 242 1.46 1.38 1.75
N ASP A 243 1.47 2.12 0.64
CA ASP A 243 0.71 3.37 0.50
C ASP A 243 -0.80 3.14 0.67
N THR A 244 -1.29 1.98 0.21
CA THR A 244 -2.70 1.58 0.33
C THR A 244 -3.04 1.06 1.72
N VAL A 245 -2.18 0.24 2.34
CA VAL A 245 -2.48 -0.47 3.60
C VAL A 245 -2.01 0.28 4.85
N ARG A 246 -0.99 1.14 4.74
CA ARG A 246 -0.47 2.03 5.79
C ARG A 246 -0.23 1.35 7.15
N LEU A 247 0.30 0.12 7.15
CA LEU A 247 0.51 -0.69 8.37
C LEU A 247 1.59 -0.13 9.30
N ASP A 248 2.41 0.79 8.81
CA ASP A 248 3.47 1.52 9.50
C ASP A 248 3.05 2.93 9.95
N ASP A 249 1.89 3.43 9.50
CA ASP A 249 1.43 4.78 9.77
C ASP A 249 0.51 4.86 11.01
N GLU A 250 0.97 5.55 12.04
CA GLU A 250 0.23 5.72 13.31
C GLU A 250 -0.94 6.71 13.26
N LYS A 251 -1.04 7.49 12.18
CA LYS A 251 -2.20 8.35 11.93
C LYS A 251 -3.40 7.53 11.45
N THR A 252 -3.15 6.35 10.90
CA THR A 252 -4.22 5.44 10.48
C THR A 252 -4.51 4.41 11.55
N VAL A 253 -5.79 4.07 11.70
CA VAL A 253 -6.23 2.98 12.58
C VAL A 253 -6.77 1.87 11.72
N SER A 254 -6.29 0.64 11.92
CA SER A 254 -6.73 -0.51 11.13
C SER A 254 -6.88 -1.77 11.97
N THR A 255 -7.70 -2.69 11.51
CA THR A 255 -7.76 -4.05 12.06
C THR A 255 -7.18 -5.00 11.02
N LEU A 256 -6.25 -5.84 11.47
CA LEU A 256 -5.48 -6.74 10.62
C LEU A 256 -5.69 -8.20 11.03
N PHE A 257 -6.09 -9.05 10.08
CA PHE A 257 -6.28 -10.48 10.31
C PHE A 257 -5.07 -11.26 9.77
N ILE A 258 -4.07 -11.50 10.63
CA ILE A 258 -2.76 -12.02 10.21
C ILE A 258 -2.77 -13.55 10.20
N PRO A 259 -2.62 -14.22 9.05
CA PRO A 259 -2.40 -15.66 9.02
C PRO A 259 -0.96 -16.01 9.40
N THR A 260 -0.79 -17.08 10.17
CA THR A 260 0.54 -17.66 10.40
C THR A 260 1.07 -18.32 9.13
N ASN A 261 2.38 -18.54 9.10
CA ASN A 261 3.05 -19.29 8.04
C ASN A 261 2.43 -20.67 7.84
N GLN A 262 1.97 -21.32 8.91
CA GLN A 262 1.30 -22.62 8.82
C GLN A 262 -0.07 -22.50 8.15
N VAL A 263 -0.90 -21.53 8.55
CA VAL A 263 -2.20 -21.29 7.91
C VAL A 263 -2.05 -21.03 6.41
N ILE A 264 -1.04 -20.26 6.03
CA ILE A 264 -0.72 -20.01 4.62
C ILE A 264 -0.38 -21.31 3.89
N LYS A 265 0.45 -22.17 4.49
CA LYS A 265 0.77 -23.49 3.93
C LYS A 265 -0.47 -24.38 3.82
N ASP A 266 -1.37 -24.36 4.80
CA ASP A 266 -2.60 -25.18 4.78
C ASP A 266 -3.60 -24.70 3.72
N VAL A 267 -3.70 -23.38 3.51
CA VAL A 267 -4.47 -22.82 2.37
C VAL A 267 -3.88 -23.33 1.06
N LEU A 268 -2.56 -23.29 0.90
CA LEU A 268 -1.88 -23.81 -0.28
C LEU A 268 -2.09 -25.33 -0.43
N SER A 269 -1.98 -26.11 0.64
CA SER A 269 -2.22 -27.56 0.61
C SER A 269 -3.66 -27.86 0.19
N ARG A 270 -4.67 -27.15 0.69
CA ARG A 270 -6.07 -27.31 0.24
C ARG A 270 -6.26 -26.94 -1.22
N LEU A 271 -5.63 -25.86 -1.70
CA LEU A 271 -5.59 -25.50 -3.11
C LEU A 271 -5.04 -26.65 -3.96
N LEU A 272 -3.99 -27.30 -3.46
CA LEU A 272 -3.34 -28.39 -4.15
C LEU A 272 -4.18 -29.65 -4.14
N THR A 273 -4.76 -30.02 -3.00
CA THR A 273 -5.66 -31.17 -2.89
C THR A 273 -6.90 -31.01 -3.76
N ALA A 274 -7.49 -29.80 -3.79
CA ALA A 274 -8.62 -29.50 -4.67
C ALA A 274 -8.26 -29.71 -6.16
N ARG A 275 -6.99 -29.57 -6.52
CA ARG A 275 -6.48 -29.90 -7.86
C ARG A 275 -6.10 -31.38 -7.97
N ALA A 276 -5.50 -31.97 -6.93
CA ALA A 276 -4.81 -33.26 -6.91
C ALA A 276 -5.69 -34.53 -6.92
N ASN A 277 -7.02 -34.44 -6.99
CA ASN A 277 -7.85 -35.60 -7.35
C ASN A 277 -7.64 -36.07 -8.81
N GLN A 278 -6.64 -35.51 -9.51
CA GLN A 278 -6.11 -36.01 -10.77
C GLN A 278 -4.65 -36.44 -10.60
N ASN A 279 -4.38 -37.74 -10.80
CA ASN A 279 -3.03 -38.31 -10.74
C ASN A 279 -2.14 -37.68 -11.84
N GLY A 280 -1.12 -36.91 -11.44
CA GLY A 280 -0.14 -36.31 -12.36
C GLY A 280 0.20 -34.83 -12.15
N LEU A 281 -0.32 -34.20 -11.08
CA LEU A 281 -0.24 -32.75 -10.92
C LEU A 281 1.02 -32.24 -10.21
N ILE A 282 1.48 -31.07 -10.65
CA ILE A 282 2.61 -30.33 -10.07
C ILE A 282 2.15 -29.45 -8.92
N VAL A 283 2.93 -29.51 -7.84
CA VAL A 283 2.74 -28.70 -6.65
C VAL A 283 3.55 -27.39 -6.74
N PRO A 284 2.92 -26.19 -6.70
CA PRO A 284 3.64 -24.94 -6.60
C PRO A 284 4.33 -24.81 -5.24
N LYS A 285 5.57 -24.33 -5.23
CA LYS A 285 6.32 -23.99 -4.01
C LYS A 285 6.06 -22.54 -3.64
N VAL A 286 5.87 -22.27 -2.35
CA VAL A 286 5.82 -20.91 -1.81
C VAL A 286 7.13 -20.18 -2.12
N TYR A 287 7.07 -19.08 -2.85
CA TYR A 287 8.21 -18.20 -3.11
C TYR A 287 7.95 -16.80 -2.57
N ASN A 288 9.03 -16.11 -2.23
CA ASN A 288 9.11 -14.80 -1.59
C ASN A 288 9.09 -13.61 -2.58
N THR A 289 8.75 -13.83 -3.85
CA THR A 289 8.77 -12.77 -4.89
C THR A 289 7.56 -12.86 -5.82
N ARG A 290 7.01 -11.70 -6.21
CA ARG A 290 5.98 -11.59 -7.25
C ARG A 290 6.57 -11.89 -8.63
N ARG A 291 6.05 -12.91 -9.31
CA ARG A 291 6.06 -12.98 -10.77
C ARG A 291 4.62 -13.20 -11.19
N ASP A 292 4.10 -12.29 -12.00
CA ASP A 292 2.76 -12.39 -12.54
C ASP A 292 2.59 -13.76 -13.22
N THR A 293 1.42 -14.36 -13.03
CA THR A 293 1.10 -15.66 -13.61
C THR A 293 0.89 -15.56 -15.10
N THR A 294 1.88 -16.02 -15.83
CA THR A 294 1.71 -16.63 -17.14
C THR A 294 1.64 -18.14 -16.88
N ILE A 295 0.51 -18.79 -17.20
CA ILE A 295 0.49 -20.25 -17.45
C ILE A 295 0.59 -20.47 -18.97
N GLY A 296 1.28 -19.57 -19.66
CA GLY A 296 1.76 -19.79 -21.02
C GLY A 296 3.14 -20.42 -20.93
N TYR A 297 3.37 -21.48 -21.69
CA TYR A 297 4.53 -22.39 -21.66
C TYR A 297 4.57 -23.26 -20.40
N PHE A 298 4.41 -24.58 -20.54
CA PHE A 298 5.34 -25.58 -20.00
C PHE A 298 4.74 -26.98 -20.24
N PHE A 299 5.49 -27.80 -20.96
CA PHE A 299 5.58 -29.21 -20.59
C PHE A 299 6.21 -29.18 -19.19
N ILE A 300 5.42 -29.26 -18.12
CA ILE A 300 6.00 -29.33 -16.78
C ILE A 300 6.38 -30.80 -16.59
N PRO A 301 7.68 -31.16 -16.56
CA PRO A 301 8.07 -32.53 -16.29
C PRO A 301 7.52 -32.93 -14.92
N LYS A 302 7.16 -34.21 -14.77
CA LYS A 302 6.88 -34.78 -13.45
C LYS A 302 8.02 -34.39 -12.50
N ASN A 303 7.70 -33.70 -11.39
CA ASN A 303 8.61 -33.28 -10.31
C ASN A 303 9.37 -31.93 -10.44
N VAL A 304 8.95 -30.98 -11.29
CA VAL A 304 9.55 -29.61 -11.33
C VAL A 304 8.81 -28.60 -10.45
N LYS A 305 9.56 -27.70 -9.78
CA LYS A 305 9.05 -26.68 -8.84
C LYS A 305 8.49 -25.44 -9.57
N TYR A 306 7.29 -24.98 -9.23
CA TYR A 306 6.62 -23.81 -9.84
C TYR A 306 6.21 -22.75 -8.80
N ALA A 307 6.32 -21.44 -9.07
CA ALA A 307 6.18 -20.38 -8.05
C ALA A 307 5.03 -19.37 -8.27
N GLY A 308 4.45 -19.27 -9.48
CA GLY A 308 3.45 -18.23 -9.81
C GLY A 308 2.13 -18.33 -9.03
N ASP A 309 1.78 -19.54 -8.58
CA ASP A 309 0.53 -19.83 -7.88
C ASP A 309 0.43 -19.27 -6.49
N THR A 310 1.55 -19.26 -5.79
CA THR A 310 1.65 -18.64 -4.48
C THR A 310 1.53 -17.12 -4.56
N ALA A 311 2.11 -16.47 -5.57
CA ALA A 311 2.17 -15.01 -5.63
C ALA A 311 0.79 -14.34 -5.74
N ILE A 312 -0.10 -14.80 -6.62
CA ILE A 312 -1.47 -14.24 -6.68
C ILE A 312 -2.23 -14.55 -5.39
N LEU A 313 -2.11 -15.78 -4.88
CA LEU A 313 -2.84 -16.17 -3.68
C LEU A 313 -2.48 -15.25 -2.52
N MET A 314 -1.19 -15.01 -2.29
CA MET A 314 -0.72 -14.09 -1.27
C MET A 314 -1.16 -12.67 -1.57
N ASP A 315 -1.13 -12.22 -2.83
CA ASP A 315 -1.59 -10.88 -3.20
C ASP A 315 -3.07 -10.67 -2.91
N TYR A 316 -3.92 -11.62 -3.29
CA TYR A 316 -5.35 -11.59 -2.95
C TYR A 316 -5.53 -11.63 -1.43
N LEU A 317 -4.94 -12.61 -0.75
CA LEU A 317 -5.07 -12.79 0.70
C LEU A 317 -4.68 -11.51 1.44
N PHE A 318 -3.47 -11.01 1.21
CA PHE A 318 -2.90 -9.89 1.95
C PHE A 318 -3.51 -8.52 1.59
N LYS A 319 -4.21 -8.39 0.46
CA LYS A 319 -5.03 -7.21 0.15
C LYS A 319 -6.37 -7.20 0.87
N ASN A 320 -6.93 -8.39 1.18
CA ASN A 320 -8.29 -8.51 1.69
C ASN A 320 -8.36 -8.62 3.23
N ILE A 321 -7.31 -9.04 3.92
CA ILE A 321 -7.31 -9.26 5.39
C ILE A 321 -7.21 -7.98 6.26
N ILE A 322 -7.40 -6.79 5.68
CA ILE A 322 -7.16 -5.51 6.35
C ILE A 322 -8.40 -4.64 6.23
N THR A 323 -8.84 -4.04 7.34
CA THR A 323 -9.97 -3.10 7.38
C THR A 323 -9.59 -1.75 8.03
N ARG A 324 -10.16 -0.65 7.52
CA ARG A 324 -9.98 0.72 8.04
C ARG A 324 -10.92 1.02 9.21
N SER A 325 -10.87 0.20 10.26
CA SER A 325 -11.63 0.43 11.48
C SER A 325 -10.96 -0.27 12.66
N LYS A 326 -11.30 0.15 13.88
CA LYS A 326 -10.93 -0.56 15.10
C LYS A 326 -12.07 -1.52 15.45
N ALA A 327 -11.88 -2.83 15.22
CA ALA A 327 -12.80 -3.86 15.68
C ALA A 327 -12.18 -4.52 16.92
N PRO A 328 -12.59 -4.14 18.15
CA PRO A 328 -11.93 -4.62 19.37
C PRO A 328 -12.34 -6.03 19.79
N ILE A 329 -13.57 -6.43 19.47
CA ILE A 329 -14.13 -7.74 19.83
C ILE A 329 -14.91 -8.25 18.62
N LEU A 330 -14.66 -9.50 18.24
CA LEU A 330 -15.44 -10.19 17.22
C LEU A 330 -16.70 -10.80 17.84
N ALA A 331 -17.83 -10.72 17.13
CA ALA A 331 -19.04 -11.42 17.52
C ALA A 331 -18.88 -12.94 17.33
N ASN A 332 -19.63 -13.72 18.10
CA ASN A 332 -19.71 -15.16 17.88
C ASN A 332 -20.30 -15.46 16.49
N GLY A 333 -19.68 -16.38 15.75
CA GLY A 333 -20.08 -16.70 14.38
C GLY A 333 -19.28 -15.93 13.33
N ASN A 334 -19.91 -15.63 12.19
CA ASN A 334 -19.24 -14.98 11.05
C ASN A 334 -19.31 -13.45 11.17
N ASN A 335 -18.16 -12.81 11.01
CA ASN A 335 -18.00 -11.36 11.01
C ASN A 335 -17.60 -10.92 9.61
N SER A 336 -18.15 -9.81 9.10
CA SER A 336 -17.79 -9.27 7.78
C SER A 336 -17.37 -7.81 7.90
N PHE A 337 -16.29 -7.45 7.21
CA PHE A 337 -15.69 -6.14 7.27
C PHE A 337 -15.39 -5.59 5.86
N PRO A 338 -15.58 -4.28 5.63
CA PRO A 338 -15.07 -3.66 4.42
C PRO A 338 -13.54 -3.69 4.43
N ASN A 339 -12.93 -4.20 3.37
CA ASN A 339 -11.48 -4.23 3.25
C ASN A 339 -10.92 -2.93 2.67
N VAL A 340 -9.61 -2.71 2.84
CA VAL A 340 -8.92 -1.49 2.37
C VAL A 340 -8.96 -1.27 0.85
N THR A 341 -9.34 -2.29 0.07
CA THR A 341 -9.46 -2.23 -1.41
C THR A 341 -10.91 -2.05 -1.89
N GLY A 342 -11.87 -1.83 -0.98
CA GLY A 342 -13.28 -1.61 -1.31
C GLY A 342 -14.14 -2.88 -1.41
N GLY A 343 -13.56 -4.06 -1.17
CA GLY A 343 -14.29 -5.33 -1.09
C GLY A 343 -14.78 -5.64 0.33
N GLN A 344 -15.25 -6.87 0.54
CA GLN A 344 -15.62 -7.41 1.84
C GLN A 344 -14.68 -8.57 2.22
N PHE A 345 -14.36 -8.67 3.50
CA PHE A 345 -13.62 -9.78 4.09
C PHE A 345 -14.42 -10.35 5.26
N SER A 346 -14.68 -11.66 5.20
CA SER A 346 -15.43 -12.36 6.24
C SER A 346 -14.54 -13.34 6.99
N ILE A 347 -14.72 -13.41 8.30
CA ILE A 347 -13.95 -14.27 9.19
C ILE A 347 -14.85 -14.79 10.32
N GLY A 348 -14.82 -16.10 10.55
CA GLY A 348 -15.50 -16.73 11.66
C GLY A 348 -14.74 -16.52 12.98
N SER A 349 -15.45 -16.39 14.10
CA SER A 349 -14.84 -16.30 15.44
C SER A 349 -13.99 -17.53 15.79
N VAL A 350 -14.29 -18.69 15.21
CA VAL A 350 -13.50 -19.94 15.35
C VAL A 350 -12.21 -19.95 14.53
N GLN A 351 -12.05 -19.00 13.60
CA GLN A 351 -10.89 -18.93 12.71
C GLN A 351 -9.77 -18.06 13.26
N VAL A 352 -10.02 -17.37 14.38
CA VAL A 352 -9.03 -16.57 15.11
C VAL A 352 -8.63 -17.29 16.40
N GLY A 353 -7.40 -17.07 16.86
CA GLY A 353 -6.95 -17.63 18.15
C GLY A 353 -7.64 -17.01 19.37
N SER A 354 -8.15 -15.79 19.24
CA SER A 354 -8.87 -15.07 20.29
C SER A 354 -9.87 -14.12 19.63
N ILE A 355 -11.09 -14.02 20.18
CA ILE A 355 -12.10 -13.03 19.75
C ILE A 355 -11.78 -11.61 20.24
N THR A 356 -10.87 -11.48 21.20
CA THR A 356 -10.28 -10.21 21.63
C THR A 356 -8.97 -10.01 20.89
N GLY A 357 -8.90 -8.98 20.06
CA GLY A 357 -7.72 -8.70 19.25
C GLY A 357 -6.59 -8.10 20.06
N ALA A 358 -5.35 -8.39 19.66
CA ALA A 358 -4.16 -7.83 20.28
C ALA A 358 -3.93 -6.38 19.80
N VAL A 359 -3.44 -5.53 20.69
CA VAL A 359 -3.30 -4.09 20.43
C VAL A 359 -1.98 -3.78 19.73
N ALA A 360 -2.04 -2.92 18.71
CA ALA A 360 -0.91 -2.25 18.09
C ALA A 360 -1.06 -0.72 18.24
N SER A 361 0.02 0.05 18.08
CA SER A 361 -0.04 1.52 18.23
C SER A 361 -0.93 2.20 17.18
N ASN A 362 -1.14 1.54 16.04
CA ASN A 362 -1.95 2.01 14.92
C ASN A 362 -3.11 1.07 14.59
N GLY A 363 -3.58 0.28 15.56
CA GLY A 363 -4.67 -0.66 15.28
C GLY A 363 -4.82 -1.83 16.23
N ILE A 364 -5.49 -2.85 15.72
CA ILE A 364 -5.68 -4.15 16.38
C ILE A 364 -5.30 -5.24 15.38
N TYR A 365 -4.77 -6.35 15.86
CA TYR A 365 -4.55 -7.52 15.02
C TYR A 365 -5.09 -8.79 15.66
N TYR A 366 -5.50 -9.71 14.78
CA TYR A 366 -5.97 -11.04 15.12
C TYR A 366 -5.08 -12.05 14.44
N THR A 367 -4.53 -12.99 15.20
CA THR A 367 -3.83 -14.14 14.62
C THR A 367 -4.87 -15.15 14.15
N LEU A 368 -4.79 -15.52 12.86
CA LEU A 368 -5.66 -16.54 12.29
C LEU A 368 -5.09 -17.93 12.55
N ASN A 369 -5.97 -18.84 12.92
CA ASN A 369 -5.70 -20.28 13.04
C ASN A 369 -6.18 -21.04 11.80
N SER A 370 -7.11 -20.48 11.04
CA SER A 370 -7.51 -20.95 9.72
C SER A 370 -8.07 -19.79 8.91
N ILE A 371 -8.21 -19.98 7.60
CA ILE A 371 -8.90 -19.00 6.75
C ILE A 371 -9.61 -19.73 5.61
N THR A 372 -10.80 -19.26 5.27
CA THR A 372 -11.54 -19.75 4.11
C THR A 372 -11.59 -18.64 3.08
N LEU A 373 -10.89 -18.82 1.98
CA LEU A 373 -11.00 -17.91 0.84
C LEU A 373 -12.25 -18.26 0.02
N PRO A 374 -12.79 -17.32 -0.77
CA PRO A 374 -13.82 -17.63 -1.78
C PRO A 374 -13.30 -18.61 -2.84
N GLU A 375 -14.17 -19.49 -3.37
CA GLU A 375 -13.80 -20.50 -4.38
C GLU A 375 -13.07 -19.89 -5.60
N LYS A 376 -13.49 -18.71 -6.04
CA LYS A 376 -12.85 -17.95 -7.14
C LYS A 376 -11.36 -17.66 -6.92
N VAL A 377 -10.87 -17.64 -5.68
CA VAL A 377 -9.45 -17.44 -5.36
C VAL A 377 -8.65 -18.71 -5.61
N TYR A 378 -9.30 -19.88 -5.53
CA TYR A 378 -8.71 -21.18 -5.86
C TYR A 378 -8.63 -21.40 -7.36
N ARG A 379 -9.40 -20.63 -8.14
CA ARG A 379 -9.42 -20.61 -9.60
C ARG A 379 -8.52 -19.47 -10.09
N LYS A 380 -7.58 -19.77 -10.98
CA LYS A 380 -6.69 -18.74 -11.56
C LYS A 380 -7.09 -18.38 -12.97
N THR A 381 -6.65 -17.19 -13.38
CA THR A 381 -6.65 -16.85 -14.80
C THR A 381 -5.66 -17.75 -15.52
N PHE A 382 -6.17 -18.56 -16.45
CA PHE A 382 -5.35 -19.44 -17.27
C PHE A 382 -5.06 -18.74 -18.60
N ILE A 383 -3.84 -18.89 -19.11
CA ILE A 383 -3.45 -18.35 -20.42
C ILE A 383 -2.87 -19.51 -21.21
N PHE A 384 -3.60 -20.04 -22.18
CA PHE A 384 -3.08 -21.01 -23.13
C PHE A 384 -2.19 -20.29 -24.15
N ASP A 385 -0.89 -20.59 -24.19
CA ASP A 385 -0.02 -20.16 -25.29
C ASP A 385 0.08 -21.28 -26.35
N PRO A 386 -0.35 -21.05 -27.60
CA PRO A 386 -0.17 -22.00 -28.69
C PRO A 386 1.31 -22.28 -29.04
N ASN A 387 2.23 -21.40 -28.67
CA ASN A 387 3.68 -21.62 -28.85
C ASN A 387 4.23 -22.52 -27.75
N LEU A 388 4.93 -23.60 -28.12
CA LEU A 388 5.80 -24.32 -27.20
C LEU A 388 7.25 -24.29 -27.71
N GLN A 389 8.18 -23.77 -26.92
CA GLN A 389 9.61 -23.90 -27.20
C GLN A 389 10.09 -25.32 -26.83
N HIS A 390 10.99 -25.88 -27.63
CA HIS A 390 11.55 -27.19 -27.38
C HIS A 390 12.39 -27.18 -26.09
N PRO A 391 12.27 -28.19 -25.20
CA PRO A 391 12.88 -28.15 -23.87
C PRO A 391 14.40 -28.04 -23.86
N THR A 392 15.07 -28.55 -24.90
CA THR A 392 16.54 -28.59 -25.00
C THR A 392 17.10 -27.72 -26.12
N ASP A 393 16.24 -27.18 -27.00
CA ASP A 393 16.66 -26.25 -28.04
C ASP A 393 15.65 -25.08 -28.08
N PRO A 394 15.96 -23.94 -27.43
CA PRO A 394 15.06 -22.79 -27.44
C PRO A 394 14.79 -22.23 -28.85
N ASN A 395 15.52 -22.69 -29.88
CA ASN A 395 15.33 -22.31 -31.28
C ASN A 395 14.35 -23.20 -32.05
N GLN A 396 13.91 -24.33 -31.49
CA GLN A 396 12.95 -25.25 -32.11
C GLN A 396 11.56 -25.07 -31.49
N ILE A 397 10.51 -24.92 -32.31
CA ILE A 397 9.11 -24.85 -31.87
C ILE A 397 8.47 -26.21 -32.08
N VAL A 398 7.72 -26.69 -31.08
CA VAL A 398 6.95 -27.93 -31.14
C VAL A 398 5.46 -27.58 -31.09
N VAL A 399 4.66 -28.25 -31.92
CA VAL A 399 3.20 -28.13 -31.86
C VAL A 399 2.72 -28.64 -30.51
N ASN A 400 1.90 -27.85 -29.82
CA ASN A 400 1.38 -28.24 -28.51
C ASN A 400 0.62 -29.57 -28.62
N PRO A 401 0.99 -30.62 -27.85
CA PRO A 401 0.36 -31.94 -27.97
C PRO A 401 -1.13 -31.95 -27.62
N ASN A 402 -1.63 -30.91 -26.94
CA ASN A 402 -3.05 -30.75 -26.67
C ASN A 402 -3.80 -29.95 -27.75
N MET A 403 -3.18 -29.75 -28.92
CA MET A 403 -3.82 -29.21 -30.10
C MET A 403 -4.05 -30.29 -31.15
N THR A 404 -5.28 -30.38 -31.66
CA THR A 404 -5.59 -31.24 -32.80
C THR A 404 -6.17 -30.42 -33.95
N PHE A 405 -5.89 -30.89 -35.16
CA PHE A 405 -6.25 -30.20 -36.40
C PHE A 405 -7.01 -31.15 -37.31
N THR A 406 -8.07 -30.66 -37.94
CA THR A 406 -8.88 -31.45 -38.88
C THR A 406 -9.34 -30.61 -40.08
N MET A 407 -9.73 -31.29 -41.16
CA MET A 407 -10.32 -30.69 -42.37
C MET A 407 -9.51 -29.52 -42.96
N GLY A 408 -8.20 -29.69 -43.12
CA GLY A 408 -7.33 -28.68 -43.74
C GLY A 408 -6.88 -27.55 -42.79
N ALA A 409 -7.16 -27.66 -41.49
CA ALA A 409 -6.47 -26.87 -40.49
C ALA A 409 -5.05 -27.42 -40.27
N SER A 410 -4.04 -26.56 -40.12
CA SER A 410 -2.68 -26.96 -39.80
C SER A 410 -1.89 -25.83 -39.14
N PRO A 411 -0.90 -26.12 -38.28
CA PRO A 411 0.05 -25.11 -37.83
C PRO A 411 1.00 -24.73 -38.97
N THR A 412 1.40 -23.46 -39.05
CA THR A 412 2.33 -23.00 -40.09
C THR A 412 3.76 -23.43 -39.73
N THR A 413 4.36 -24.34 -40.52
CA THR A 413 5.73 -24.84 -40.28
C THR A 413 6.81 -24.09 -41.06
N THR A 414 6.43 -23.42 -42.14
CA THR A 414 7.31 -22.68 -43.04
C THR A 414 7.39 -21.19 -42.67
N ALA A 415 8.60 -20.64 -42.66
CA ALA A 415 8.78 -19.19 -42.71
C ALA A 415 8.13 -18.66 -44.00
N VAL A 416 7.13 -17.79 -43.89
CA VAL A 416 6.54 -17.16 -45.06
C VAL A 416 7.54 -16.12 -45.61
N PRO A 417 7.95 -16.20 -46.89
CA PRO A 417 8.82 -15.19 -47.48
C PRO A 417 8.07 -13.85 -47.62
N VAL A 418 8.63 -12.76 -47.13
CA VAL A 418 8.10 -11.40 -47.34
C VAL A 418 8.95 -10.72 -48.40
N GLY A 419 8.59 -10.88 -49.67
CA GLY A 419 9.32 -10.28 -50.79
C GLY A 419 10.80 -10.68 -50.84
N ASN A 420 11.57 -10.03 -51.72
CA ASN A 420 12.99 -10.34 -52.00
C ASN A 420 13.97 -10.02 -50.85
N ALA A 421 13.50 -9.91 -49.60
CA ALA A 421 14.36 -9.78 -48.43
C ALA A 421 14.22 -11.04 -47.57
N THR A 422 15.34 -11.76 -47.40
CA THR A 422 15.51 -12.80 -46.37
C THR A 422 15.56 -12.21 -44.95
N SER A 423 14.76 -11.19 -44.64
CA SER A 423 14.44 -10.83 -43.26
C SER A 423 13.29 -11.71 -42.81
N GLY A 424 13.60 -12.98 -42.55
CA GLY A 424 12.65 -13.91 -41.96
C GLY A 424 12.12 -13.32 -40.65
N PHE A 425 10.80 -13.40 -40.46
CA PHE A 425 10.16 -13.04 -39.20
C PHE A 425 10.95 -13.59 -37.99
N PRO A 426 10.93 -12.88 -36.85
CA PRO A 426 11.49 -13.42 -35.63
C PRO A 426 10.88 -14.80 -35.34
N ARG A 427 11.74 -15.82 -35.18
CA ARG A 427 11.33 -17.24 -35.15
C ARG A 427 10.30 -17.58 -34.06
N HIS A 428 10.10 -16.71 -33.08
CA HIS A 428 9.10 -16.83 -32.01
C HIS A 428 7.64 -16.64 -32.44
N GLU A 429 7.39 -16.24 -33.70
CA GLU A 429 6.04 -16.01 -34.22
C GLU A 429 5.42 -17.23 -34.92
N ARG A 430 6.20 -18.30 -35.20
CA ARG A 430 5.75 -19.43 -36.04
C ARG A 430 4.70 -20.34 -35.39
N GLY A 431 4.65 -20.46 -34.06
CA GLY A 431 3.63 -21.27 -33.37
C GLY A 431 2.30 -20.54 -33.12
N ARG A 432 2.22 -19.26 -33.50
CA ARG A 432 1.01 -18.41 -33.37
C ARG A 432 0.14 -18.45 -34.62
N GLN A 433 0.63 -19.11 -35.66
CA GLN A 433 0.10 -19.06 -37.01
C GLN A 433 -0.55 -20.40 -37.36
N PHE A 434 -1.80 -20.31 -37.83
CA PHE A 434 -2.57 -21.47 -38.23
C PHE A 434 -3.17 -21.27 -39.61
N ASN A 435 -2.95 -22.21 -40.50
CA ASN A 435 -3.56 -22.25 -41.80
C ASN A 435 -4.90 -22.99 -41.73
N PHE A 436 -5.89 -22.48 -42.46
CA PHE A 436 -7.05 -23.23 -42.89
C PHE A 436 -6.98 -23.33 -44.42
N THR A 437 -7.29 -24.48 -45.00
CA THR A 437 -7.38 -24.64 -46.47
C THR A 437 -8.81 -24.93 -46.94
N ASN A 438 -9.71 -25.30 -46.03
CA ASN A 438 -11.11 -25.60 -46.31
C ASN A 438 -12.04 -24.89 -45.32
N VAL A 439 -13.22 -24.48 -45.78
CA VAL A 439 -14.34 -24.12 -44.88
C VAL A 439 -14.71 -25.36 -44.06
N GLY A 440 -14.88 -25.19 -42.75
CA GLY A 440 -15.09 -26.28 -41.81
C GLY A 440 -13.80 -26.83 -41.18
N GLY A 441 -12.62 -26.42 -41.67
CA GLY A 441 -11.34 -26.67 -41.00
C GLY A 441 -11.39 -26.26 -39.53
N ARG A 442 -10.86 -27.12 -38.65
CA ARG A 442 -11.08 -27.01 -37.20
C ARG A 442 -9.78 -27.21 -36.43
N ILE A 443 -9.56 -26.33 -35.45
CA ILE A 443 -8.49 -26.45 -34.46
C ILE A 443 -9.13 -26.61 -33.08
N ASP A 444 -8.77 -27.69 -32.39
CA ASP A 444 -9.17 -27.93 -31.02
C ASP A 444 -8.01 -27.66 -30.07
N PHE A 445 -8.24 -26.72 -29.16
CA PHE A 445 -7.34 -26.37 -28.08
C PHE A 445 -7.83 -27.07 -26.82
N THR A 446 -7.24 -28.21 -26.49
CA THR A 446 -7.57 -28.94 -25.27
C THR A 446 -6.70 -28.44 -24.13
N LEU A 447 -7.33 -27.84 -23.14
CA LEU A 447 -6.69 -27.57 -21.87
C LEU A 447 -6.80 -28.84 -21.04
N PRO A 448 -5.71 -29.43 -20.55
CA PRO A 448 -5.81 -30.68 -19.81
C PRO A 448 -6.43 -30.49 -18.42
N LEU A 449 -6.38 -29.28 -17.85
CA LEU A 449 -6.61 -29.03 -16.42
C LEU A 449 -7.31 -27.69 -16.16
N LEU A 450 -8.60 -27.59 -16.52
CA LEU A 450 -9.46 -26.46 -16.14
C LEU A 450 -10.26 -26.82 -14.88
N THR A 451 -10.22 -25.96 -13.86
CA THR A 451 -10.99 -26.19 -12.62
C THR A 451 -12.48 -25.95 -12.82
N LYS A 452 -13.33 -26.63 -12.06
CA LYS A 452 -14.78 -26.39 -12.01
C LYS A 452 -15.07 -24.92 -11.74
N GLY A 453 -16.03 -24.34 -12.48
CA GLY A 453 -16.45 -22.94 -12.31
C GLY A 453 -16.73 -22.23 -13.62
N SER A 454 -17.08 -20.94 -13.52
CA SER A 454 -17.37 -20.11 -14.69
C SER A 454 -16.17 -19.24 -15.07
N TYR A 455 -15.94 -19.10 -16.37
CA TYR A 455 -14.83 -18.33 -16.92
C TYR A 455 -15.30 -17.50 -18.10
N ARG A 456 -14.76 -16.30 -18.21
CA ARG A 456 -14.77 -15.51 -19.44
C ARG A 456 -13.57 -15.88 -20.29
N VAL A 457 -13.81 -16.22 -21.56
CA VAL A 457 -12.77 -16.66 -22.50
C VAL A 457 -12.43 -15.51 -23.45
N ILE A 458 -11.13 -15.24 -23.64
CA ILE A 458 -10.61 -14.12 -24.42
C ILE A 458 -9.50 -14.65 -25.35
N LEU A 459 -9.62 -14.45 -26.65
CA LEU A 459 -8.50 -14.60 -27.58
C LEU A 459 -7.66 -13.33 -27.54
N GLN A 460 -6.37 -13.44 -27.26
CA GLN A 460 -5.49 -12.29 -27.14
C GLN A 460 -4.71 -12.02 -28.40
N GLN A 461 -4.52 -10.73 -28.68
CA GLN A 461 -3.75 -10.23 -29.82
C GLN A 461 -4.23 -10.83 -31.15
N VAL A 462 -5.53 -10.75 -31.42
CA VAL A 462 -6.13 -11.11 -32.71
C VAL A 462 -5.93 -9.93 -33.68
N PRO A 463 -5.38 -10.13 -34.89
CA PRO A 463 -5.24 -9.07 -35.89
C PRO A 463 -6.62 -8.59 -36.37
N LEU A 464 -6.80 -7.28 -36.52
CA LEU A 464 -8.07 -6.68 -36.98
C LEU A 464 -8.22 -6.59 -38.51
N VAL A 465 -7.44 -7.34 -39.29
CA VAL A 465 -7.46 -7.29 -40.76
C VAL A 465 -8.47 -8.32 -41.31
N THR A 466 -9.31 -7.93 -42.28
CA THR A 466 -10.38 -8.74 -42.85
C THR A 466 -9.86 -9.88 -43.74
N GLY A 467 -10.19 -11.14 -43.40
CA GLY A 467 -9.72 -12.25 -44.22
C GLY A 467 -10.39 -13.62 -44.06
N THR A 468 -10.57 -14.11 -42.83
CA THR A 468 -11.16 -15.43 -42.54
C THR A 468 -12.17 -15.28 -41.40
N TYR A 469 -13.34 -15.90 -41.51
CA TYR A 469 -14.32 -15.89 -40.43
C TYR A 469 -14.24 -17.17 -39.62
N LEU A 470 -14.13 -17.05 -38.30
CA LEU A 470 -14.06 -18.17 -37.37
C LEU A 470 -15.28 -18.20 -36.44
N ASN A 471 -15.75 -19.39 -36.14
CA ASN A 471 -16.69 -19.65 -35.05
C ASN A 471 -15.94 -20.32 -33.90
N ALA A 472 -16.09 -19.78 -32.70
CA ALA A 472 -15.57 -20.33 -31.47
C ALA A 472 -16.66 -21.09 -30.71
N SER A 473 -16.33 -22.28 -30.22
CA SER A 473 -17.17 -23.08 -29.33
C SER A 473 -16.37 -23.68 -28.18
N PHE A 474 -17.08 -24.06 -27.12
CA PHE A 474 -16.58 -24.76 -25.96
C PHE A 474 -17.35 -26.07 -25.80
N GLY A 475 -16.70 -27.21 -26.11
CA GLY A 475 -17.43 -28.45 -26.34
C GLY A 475 -18.54 -28.24 -27.38
N ASN A 476 -19.78 -28.52 -27.00
CA ASN A 476 -20.97 -28.33 -27.86
C ASN A 476 -21.60 -26.92 -27.74
N VAL A 477 -21.11 -26.08 -26.84
CA VAL A 477 -21.66 -24.74 -26.60
C VAL A 477 -20.98 -23.74 -27.53
N GLN A 478 -21.77 -23.03 -28.34
CA GLN A 478 -21.23 -21.97 -29.18
C GLN A 478 -20.95 -20.70 -28.36
N LEU A 479 -19.76 -20.13 -28.50
CA LEU A 479 -19.35 -18.93 -27.79
C LEU A 479 -19.55 -17.67 -28.63
N LYS A 480 -18.89 -17.61 -29.79
CA LYS A 480 -18.91 -16.45 -30.68
C LYS A 480 -18.77 -16.87 -32.13
N GLN A 481 -19.52 -16.22 -33.01
CA GLN A 481 -19.47 -16.47 -34.45
C GLN A 481 -18.84 -15.31 -35.20
N MET A 482 -18.43 -15.58 -36.44
CA MET A 482 -17.94 -14.57 -37.39
C MET A 482 -16.80 -13.73 -36.82
N ILE A 483 -15.93 -14.34 -36.01
CA ILE A 483 -14.71 -13.72 -35.51
C ILE A 483 -13.83 -13.44 -36.72
N ASN A 484 -13.54 -12.17 -36.95
CA ASN A 484 -12.72 -11.75 -38.07
C ASN A 484 -11.24 -12.04 -37.78
N ALA A 485 -10.62 -12.86 -38.61
CA ALA A 485 -9.20 -13.21 -38.57
C ALA A 485 -8.50 -12.81 -39.89
N SER A 486 -7.17 -12.65 -39.85
CA SER A 486 -6.37 -12.16 -40.99
C SER A 486 -6.36 -13.12 -42.20
N THR A 487 -6.01 -12.60 -43.38
CA THR A 487 -5.61 -13.37 -44.60
C THR A 487 -4.10 -13.33 -44.84
N GLN A 488 -3.35 -12.50 -44.12
CA GLN A 488 -1.93 -12.29 -44.36
C GLN A 488 -1.09 -12.56 -43.11
N PHE A 489 0.05 -13.21 -43.32
CA PHE A 489 1.12 -13.42 -42.33
C PHE A 489 2.06 -12.22 -42.18
N THR A 490 1.79 -11.09 -42.85
CA THR A 490 2.70 -9.96 -42.95
C THR A 490 2.75 -9.15 -41.64
N LEU A 491 3.69 -9.46 -40.75
CA LEU A 491 4.11 -8.61 -39.62
C LEU A 491 5.28 -7.69 -40.01
N GLY A 492 5.15 -7.02 -41.17
CA GLY A 492 6.25 -6.29 -41.80
C GLY A 492 6.30 -4.79 -41.51
N GLY A 493 5.40 -4.23 -40.73
CA GLY A 493 5.41 -2.79 -40.45
C GLY A 493 4.72 -2.49 -39.13
N ASP A 494 5.39 -1.71 -38.30
CA ASP A 494 4.89 -0.83 -37.25
C ASP A 494 3.53 -1.20 -36.60
N PRO A 495 3.41 -1.36 -35.26
CA PRO A 495 2.10 -1.51 -34.58
C PRO A 495 1.06 -0.43 -34.91
N ILE A 496 1.46 0.67 -35.56
CA ILE A 496 0.58 1.68 -36.16
C ILE A 496 -0.24 1.14 -37.36
N ASN A 497 0.25 0.17 -38.14
CA ASN A 497 -0.36 -0.29 -39.40
C ASN A 497 -1.14 -1.62 -39.29
N HIS A 498 -0.95 -2.40 -38.22
CA HIS A 498 -1.64 -3.68 -37.98
C HIS A 498 -2.18 -3.76 -36.55
N PRO A 499 -3.37 -3.17 -36.28
CA PRO A 499 -3.89 -3.15 -34.93
C PRO A 499 -4.34 -4.55 -34.48
N PHE A 500 -3.93 -4.91 -33.27
CA PHE A 500 -4.36 -6.13 -32.58
C PHE A 500 -5.44 -5.79 -31.55
N ALA A 501 -6.37 -6.72 -31.33
CA ALA A 501 -7.34 -6.61 -30.26
C ALA A 501 -7.50 -7.93 -29.50
N ASP A 502 -7.84 -7.82 -28.22
CA ASP A 502 -8.33 -8.94 -27.45
C ASP A 502 -9.82 -9.14 -27.79
N VAL A 503 -10.17 -10.35 -28.24
CA VAL A 503 -11.54 -10.72 -28.62
C VAL A 503 -12.14 -11.58 -27.53
N GLU A 504 -13.08 -11.02 -26.78
CA GLU A 504 -13.91 -11.79 -25.85
C GLU A 504 -14.80 -12.76 -26.64
N LEU A 505 -14.69 -14.06 -26.35
CA LEU A 505 -15.47 -15.12 -26.96
C LEU A 505 -16.79 -15.35 -26.22
N GLY A 506 -16.81 -15.10 -24.91
CA GLY A 506 -17.99 -15.27 -24.06
C GLY A 506 -17.68 -16.04 -22.79
N ASN A 507 -18.73 -16.40 -22.06
CA ASN A 507 -18.63 -17.07 -20.77
C ASN A 507 -18.88 -18.57 -20.93
N ILE A 508 -18.07 -19.38 -20.24
CA ILE A 508 -18.21 -20.83 -20.14
C ILE A 508 -18.43 -21.24 -18.69
N THR A 509 -19.01 -22.42 -18.49
CA THR A 509 -19.08 -23.09 -17.19
C THR A 509 -18.46 -24.48 -17.32
N GLN A 510 -17.38 -24.70 -16.58
CA GLN A 510 -16.74 -26.00 -16.42
C GLN A 510 -17.43 -26.74 -15.26
N PRO A 511 -18.13 -27.86 -15.50
CA PRO A 511 -18.96 -28.51 -14.48
C PRO A 511 -18.16 -29.35 -13.47
N ALA A 512 -16.95 -29.78 -13.82
CA ALA A 512 -16.04 -30.56 -12.99
C ALA A 512 -14.58 -30.27 -13.35
N ASP A 513 -13.65 -30.46 -12.42
CA ASP A 513 -12.22 -30.32 -12.70
C ASP A 513 -11.78 -31.29 -13.81
N GLY A 514 -11.06 -30.81 -14.82
CA GLY A 514 -10.51 -31.66 -15.87
C GLY A 514 -10.35 -30.96 -17.21
N ALA A 515 -10.25 -31.78 -18.26
CA ALA A 515 -9.97 -31.26 -19.59
C ALA A 515 -11.12 -30.42 -20.14
N ALA A 516 -10.77 -29.39 -20.91
CA ALA A 516 -11.72 -28.45 -21.47
C ALA A 516 -11.23 -28.02 -22.87
N THR A 517 -12.09 -28.15 -23.88
CA THR A 517 -11.69 -27.90 -25.27
C THR A 517 -12.38 -26.65 -25.83
N ILE A 518 -11.57 -25.68 -26.25
CA ILE A 518 -12.01 -24.59 -27.11
C ILE A 518 -11.78 -24.99 -28.55
N THR A 519 -12.78 -24.81 -29.39
CA THR A 519 -12.71 -25.11 -30.81
C THR A 519 -12.79 -23.82 -31.60
N LEU A 520 -11.87 -23.63 -32.54
CA LEU A 520 -11.99 -22.61 -33.58
C LEU A 520 -12.24 -23.30 -34.91
N LYS A 521 -13.39 -23.01 -35.53
CA LYS A 521 -13.82 -23.58 -36.80
C LYS A 521 -13.91 -22.50 -37.86
N CYS A 522 -13.30 -22.74 -39.03
CA CYS A 522 -13.45 -21.89 -40.20
C CYS A 522 -14.91 -21.88 -40.68
N ALA A 523 -15.53 -20.71 -40.66
CA ALA A 523 -16.92 -20.46 -41.03
C ALA A 523 -17.07 -19.89 -42.44
N GLY A 524 -16.00 -19.35 -43.02
CA GLY A 524 -16.02 -18.79 -44.36
C GLY A 524 -14.78 -17.94 -44.66
N THR A 525 -14.65 -17.55 -45.93
CA THR A 525 -13.54 -16.73 -46.44
C THR A 525 -14.02 -15.31 -46.71
N GLY A 526 -13.22 -14.32 -46.37
CA GLY A 526 -13.44 -12.93 -46.75
C GLY A 526 -13.21 -12.71 -48.25
N PRO A 527 -13.58 -11.53 -48.79
CA PRO A 527 -13.58 -11.23 -50.23
C PRO A 527 -12.19 -11.18 -50.91
N LEU A 528 -11.09 -11.21 -50.15
CA LEU A 528 -9.72 -11.20 -50.68
C LEU A 528 -9.20 -12.65 -50.80
N GLY A 529 -9.60 -13.33 -51.88
CA GLY A 529 -9.35 -14.75 -52.15
C GLY A 529 -7.93 -15.10 -52.59
N ASN A 530 -6.98 -15.14 -51.66
CA ASN A 530 -5.75 -15.94 -51.84
C ASN A 530 -5.87 -17.27 -51.08
N ALA A 531 -5.37 -18.35 -51.69
CA ALA A 531 -5.54 -19.75 -51.30
C ALA A 531 -4.96 -20.16 -49.91
N ASN A 532 -4.47 -19.21 -49.12
CA ASN A 532 -3.87 -19.45 -47.79
C ASN A 532 -4.62 -18.61 -46.75
N PHE A 533 -5.46 -19.24 -45.93
CA PHE A 533 -6.23 -18.59 -44.85
C PHE A 533 -5.46 -18.70 -43.54
N GLY A 534 -5.12 -17.60 -42.87
CA GLY A 534 -4.19 -17.59 -41.74
C GLY A 534 -4.76 -16.96 -40.46
N LEU A 535 -4.93 -17.74 -39.38
CA LEU A 535 -5.14 -17.20 -38.04
C LEU A 535 -3.78 -16.92 -37.39
N ILE A 536 -3.57 -15.69 -36.94
CA ILE A 536 -2.50 -15.35 -35.99
C ILE A 536 -3.16 -15.07 -34.65
N MET A 537 -2.72 -15.74 -33.59
CA MET A 537 -3.13 -15.40 -32.23
C MET A 537 -2.04 -15.72 -31.23
N CYS A 538 -1.94 -14.90 -30.20
CA CYS A 538 -0.86 -15.05 -29.23
C CYS A 538 -1.24 -15.92 -28.06
N ASN A 539 -2.47 -15.84 -27.54
CA ASN A 539 -2.92 -16.65 -26.40
C ASN A 539 -4.45 -16.82 -26.33
N ILE A 540 -4.93 -17.86 -25.63
CA ILE A 540 -6.32 -17.99 -25.18
C ILE A 540 -6.38 -17.84 -23.66
N LYS A 541 -7.03 -16.79 -23.17
CA LYS A 541 -7.10 -16.44 -21.76
C LYS A 541 -8.47 -16.79 -21.16
N PHE A 542 -8.48 -17.51 -20.05
CA PHE A 542 -9.67 -17.86 -19.27
C PHE A 542 -9.63 -17.09 -17.97
N VAL A 543 -10.53 -16.12 -17.79
CA VAL A 543 -10.63 -15.28 -16.61
C VAL A 543 -11.78 -15.78 -15.74
N PRO A 544 -11.54 -16.26 -14.50
CA PRO A 544 -12.62 -16.63 -13.59
C PRO A 544 -13.60 -15.46 -13.39
N ILE A 545 -14.89 -15.75 -13.44
CA ILE A 545 -15.98 -14.79 -13.17
C ILE A 545 -16.77 -15.15 -11.92
#